data_AF-A0A4P2QAS0-F1
#
_entry.id   AF-A0A4P2QAS0-F1
#
_cell.length_a   1.000
_cell.length_b   1.000
_cell.length_c   1.000
_cell.angle_alpha   90.00
_cell.angle_beta   90.00
_cell.angle_gamma   90.00
#
_symmetry.space_group_name_H-M   'P 1'
#
loop_
_entity.id
_entity.type
_entity.pdbx_description
1 polymer ?
#
loop_
_entity_poly.entity_id
_entity_poly.type
_entity_poly.pdbx_seq_one_letter_code
_entity_poly.pdbx_strand_id
1 'polypeptide(L)'
;MTSEKRRLPVLQSHGEDEGEERPPWHWIALGTVAVFLVWLPLAGLVNTLLRRMLERTDDAGAPPSVRLAMVGLNVVAFALAGAAGGYLVGRFGGRAGRREAAASGAVVAAIAWAIALAEGAPAGALGWALLLVVMVSIGGAASYAGGAAGLRGRPGGAPPPRR
;
A
#
# COMPACT_ATOMS: atom_id res chain seq x y z
N MET A 1 -43.45 -51.78 -7.33
CA MET A 1 -42.43 -51.27 -8.28
C MET A 1 -41.81 -50.02 -7.67
N THR A 2 -40.68 -50.16 -6.97
CA THR A 2 -40.00 -49.05 -6.30
C THR A 2 -39.06 -48.37 -7.29
N SER A 3 -39.33 -47.09 -7.59
CA SER A 3 -38.53 -46.28 -8.50
C SER A 3 -37.10 -46.15 -7.97
N GLU A 4 -36.17 -46.79 -8.68
CA GLU A 4 -34.74 -46.67 -8.46
C GLU A 4 -34.33 -45.24 -8.79
N LYS A 5 -34.09 -44.42 -7.75
CA LYS A 5 -33.59 -43.05 -7.90
C LYS A 5 -32.19 -43.12 -8.52
N ARG A 6 -32.14 -43.03 -9.85
CA ARG A 6 -30.92 -42.91 -10.64
C ARG A 6 -30.16 -41.68 -10.14
N ARG A 7 -29.14 -41.90 -9.31
CA ARG A 7 -28.25 -40.84 -8.84
C ARG A 7 -27.55 -40.30 -10.08
N LEU A 8 -27.87 -39.07 -10.45
CA LEU A 8 -27.11 -38.35 -11.45
C LEU A 8 -25.64 -38.38 -11.02
N PRO A 9 -24.69 -38.60 -11.94
CA PRO A 9 -23.28 -38.40 -11.66
C PRO A 9 -23.17 -36.99 -11.07
N VAL A 10 -22.71 -36.91 -9.82
CA VAL A 10 -22.26 -35.65 -9.27
C VAL A 10 -21.12 -35.26 -10.20
N LEU A 11 -21.40 -34.38 -11.15
CA LEU A 11 -20.36 -33.59 -11.78
C LEU A 11 -19.67 -32.97 -10.57
N GLN A 12 -18.53 -33.54 -10.21
CA GLN A 12 -17.55 -32.80 -9.45
C GLN A 12 -17.30 -31.62 -10.39
N SER A 13 -17.99 -30.51 -10.13
CA SER A 13 -17.44 -29.22 -10.40
C SER A 13 -16.12 -29.26 -9.66
N HIS A 14 -15.06 -29.75 -10.33
CA HIS A 14 -13.75 -29.22 -10.09
C HIS A 14 -14.00 -27.72 -10.02
N GLY A 15 -13.79 -27.17 -8.83
CA GLY A 15 -14.03 -25.76 -8.56
C GLY A 15 -13.07 -24.95 -9.42
N GLU A 16 -13.37 -24.83 -10.71
CA GLU A 16 -12.69 -23.95 -11.65
C GLU A 16 -12.93 -22.48 -11.27
N ASP A 17 -13.80 -22.22 -10.28
CA ASP A 17 -14.01 -20.92 -9.62
C ASP A 17 -13.45 -20.84 -8.18
N GLU A 18 -12.72 -21.84 -7.69
CA GLU A 18 -11.95 -21.70 -6.42
C GLU A 18 -10.54 -21.16 -6.70
N GLY A 19 -10.49 -19.95 -7.24
CA GLY A 19 -9.35 -19.04 -7.18
C GLY A 19 -8.01 -19.61 -7.65
N GLU A 20 -7.71 -19.46 -8.95
CA GLU A 20 -6.34 -19.55 -9.46
C GLU A 20 -5.37 -18.89 -8.48
N GLU A 21 -4.47 -19.69 -7.92
CA GLU A 21 -3.56 -19.29 -6.87
C GLU A 21 -2.60 -18.23 -7.41
N ARG A 22 -2.99 -16.95 -7.31
CA ARG A 22 -2.21 -15.85 -7.87
C ARG A 22 -0.85 -15.77 -7.17
N PRO A 23 0.26 -15.70 -7.93
CA PRO A 23 1.59 -15.65 -7.36
C PRO A 23 1.77 -14.41 -6.46
N PRO A 24 2.58 -14.49 -5.38
CA PRO A 24 2.68 -13.42 -4.38
C PRO A 24 3.07 -12.04 -4.95
N TRP A 25 3.86 -12.01 -6.02
CA TRP A 25 4.30 -10.77 -6.65
C TRP A 25 3.14 -9.96 -7.28
N HIS A 26 2.05 -10.62 -7.71
CA HIS A 26 0.87 -9.91 -8.21
C HIS A 26 0.25 -9.02 -7.13
N TRP A 27 0.23 -9.49 -5.88
CA TRP A 27 -0.32 -8.72 -4.77
C TRP A 27 0.57 -7.55 -4.37
N ILE A 28 1.89 -7.68 -4.57
CA ILE A 28 2.82 -6.56 -4.41
C ILE A 28 2.51 -5.49 -5.46
N ALA A 29 2.35 -5.87 -6.74
CA ALA A 29 2.02 -4.92 -7.82
C ALA A 29 0.67 -4.23 -7.60
N LEU A 30 -0.38 -4.97 -7.22
CA LEU A 30 -1.69 -4.41 -6.88
C LEU A 30 -1.61 -3.45 -5.68
N GLY A 31 -0.85 -3.83 -4.65
CA GLY A 31 -0.58 -2.95 -3.51
C GLY A 31 0.09 -1.66 -3.93
N THR A 32 1.12 -1.74 -4.78
CA THR A 32 1.85 -0.58 -5.30
C THR A 32 0.90 0.36 -6.03
N VAL A 33 0.08 -0.16 -6.96
CA VAL A 33 -0.92 0.62 -7.69
C VAL A 33 -1.92 1.26 -6.74
N ALA A 34 -2.43 0.51 -5.77
CA ALA A 34 -3.38 1.03 -4.79
C ALA A 34 -2.79 2.17 -3.93
N VAL A 35 -1.53 2.04 -3.49
CA VAL A 35 -0.83 3.11 -2.77
C VAL A 35 -0.71 4.34 -3.67
N PHE A 36 -0.32 4.21 -4.95
CA PHE A 36 -0.23 5.34 -5.87
C PHE A 36 -1.58 6.04 -6.09
N LEU A 37 -2.66 5.27 -6.26
CA LEU A 37 -4.01 5.81 -6.46
C LEU A 37 -4.47 6.65 -5.26
N VAL A 38 -4.06 6.29 -4.05
CA VAL A 38 -4.37 7.07 -2.83
C VAL A 38 -3.38 8.21 -2.64
N TRP A 39 -2.09 7.96 -2.92
CA TRP A 39 -1.01 8.90 -2.65
C TRP A 39 -1.05 10.12 -3.57
N LEU A 40 -1.25 9.95 -4.88
CA LEU A 40 -1.20 11.06 -5.84
C LEU A 40 -2.26 12.15 -5.56
N PRO A 41 -3.55 11.83 -5.35
CA PRO A 41 -4.53 12.83 -4.97
C PRO A 41 -4.20 13.52 -3.65
N LEU A 42 -3.68 12.75 -2.67
CA LEU A 42 -3.37 13.28 -1.35
C LEU A 42 -2.15 14.21 -1.40
N ALA A 43 -1.11 13.86 -2.17
CA ALA A 43 0.03 14.72 -2.44
C ALA A 43 -0.39 16.00 -3.16
N GLY A 44 -1.31 15.90 -4.13
CA GLY A 44 -1.92 17.05 -4.79
C GLY A 44 -2.63 17.97 -3.78
N LEU A 45 -3.46 17.40 -2.89
CA LEU A 45 -4.14 18.15 -1.84
C LEU A 45 -3.14 18.86 -0.91
N VAL A 46 -2.12 18.14 -0.42
CA VAL A 46 -1.05 18.70 0.41
C VAL A 46 -0.34 19.84 -0.31
N ASN A 47 -0.02 19.69 -1.60
CA ASN A 47 0.62 20.74 -2.39
C ASN A 47 -0.30 21.96 -2.63
N THR A 48 -1.62 21.78 -2.76
CA THR A 48 -2.54 22.92 -2.86
C THR A 48 -2.64 23.68 -1.54
N LEU A 49 -2.68 22.98 -0.40
CA LEU A 49 -2.64 23.58 0.94
C LEU A 49 -1.33 24.34 1.16
N LEU A 50 -0.23 23.73 0.74
CA LEU A 50 1.12 24.29 0.80
C LEU A 50 1.21 25.62 0.06
N ARG A 51 0.77 25.66 -1.21
CA ARG A 51 0.76 26.87 -2.03
C ARG A 51 -0.07 27.99 -1.39
N ARG A 52 -1.24 27.67 -0.83
CA ARG A 52 -2.08 28.65 -0.11
C ARG A 52 -1.42 29.21 1.16
N MET A 53 -0.54 28.45 1.82
CA MET A 53 0.19 28.93 2.99
C MET A 53 1.41 29.78 2.60
N LEU A 54 2.09 29.43 1.51
CA LEU A 54 3.21 30.20 0.96
C LEU A 54 2.74 31.53 0.34
N GLU A 55 1.61 31.56 -0.36
CA GLU A 55 1.00 32.82 -0.84
C GLU A 55 0.68 33.81 0.31
N ARG A 56 0.54 33.31 1.54
CA ARG A 56 0.33 34.13 2.74
C ARG A 56 1.63 34.53 3.44
N THR A 57 2.77 33.93 3.08
CA THR A 57 4.05 34.07 3.77
C THR A 57 5.15 34.21 2.73
N ASP A 58 5.71 35.41 2.56
CA ASP A 58 6.74 35.72 1.56
C ASP A 58 7.81 34.59 1.48
N ASP A 59 8.06 34.06 0.27
CA ASP A 59 8.69 32.74 0.03
C ASP A 59 10.06 32.57 0.71
N ALA A 60 10.80 33.67 0.90
CA ALA A 60 12.12 33.67 1.54
C ALA A 60 12.07 33.62 3.08
N GLY A 61 10.91 33.88 3.69
CA GLY A 61 10.73 34.06 5.14
C GLY A 61 10.04 32.91 5.86
N ALA A 62 9.67 31.83 5.16
CA ALA A 62 8.90 30.73 5.74
C ALA A 62 9.59 30.18 7.01
N PRO A 63 8.95 30.27 8.20
CA PRO A 63 9.54 29.82 9.45
C PRO A 63 9.94 28.35 9.37
N PRO A 64 11.03 27.93 10.05
CA PRO A 64 11.45 26.52 10.09
C PRO A 64 10.32 25.57 10.54
N SER A 65 9.45 26.03 11.43
CA SER A 65 8.27 25.28 11.89
C SER A 65 7.29 24.98 10.77
N VAL A 66 7.07 25.92 9.85
CA VAL A 66 6.18 25.72 8.70
C VAL A 66 6.78 24.69 7.76
N ARG A 67 8.09 24.78 7.44
CA ARG A 67 8.79 23.77 6.64
C ARG A 67 8.71 22.37 7.24
N LEU A 68 8.92 22.25 8.56
CA LEU A 68 8.77 20.98 9.28
C LEU A 68 7.33 20.45 9.21
N ALA A 69 6.32 21.32 9.36
CA ALA A 69 4.92 20.93 9.23
C ALA A 69 4.60 20.44 7.81
N MET A 70 5.17 21.06 6.77
CA MET A 70 4.99 20.66 5.37
C MET A 70 5.60 19.28 5.09
N VAL A 71 6.82 19.03 5.58
CA VAL A 71 7.46 17.71 5.49
C VAL A 71 6.65 16.67 6.27
N GLY A 72 6.26 16.99 7.50
CA GLY A 72 5.46 16.11 8.35
C GLY A 72 4.13 15.74 7.71
N LEU A 73 3.45 16.70 7.07
CA LEU A 73 2.19 16.46 6.38
C LEU A 73 2.36 15.53 5.17
N ASN A 74 3.44 15.67 4.40
CA ASN A 74 3.77 14.76 3.30
C ASN A 74 4.08 13.34 3.81
N VAL A 75 4.81 13.23 4.91
CA VAL A 75 5.10 11.94 5.56
C VAL A 75 3.81 11.26 6.01
N VAL A 76 2.89 12.01 6.63
CA VAL A 76 1.57 11.50 7.04
C VAL A 76 0.75 11.08 5.82
N ALA A 77 0.72 11.89 4.77
CA ALA A 77 0.01 11.55 3.53
C ALA A 77 0.54 10.24 2.92
N PHE A 78 1.86 10.10 2.82
CA PHE A 78 2.50 8.89 2.32
C PHE A 78 2.19 7.67 3.21
N ALA A 79 2.25 7.82 4.53
CA ALA A 79 1.91 6.75 5.46
C ALA A 79 0.44 6.33 5.36
N LEU A 80 -0.49 7.28 5.21
CA LEU A 80 -1.91 6.98 5.01
C LEU A 80 -2.16 6.23 3.70
N ALA A 81 -1.49 6.65 2.62
CA ALA A 81 -1.57 5.94 1.34
C ALA A 81 -1.01 4.52 1.44
N GLY A 82 0.14 4.36 2.10
CA GLY A 82 0.73 3.05 2.41
C GLY A 82 -0.23 2.16 3.19
N ALA A 83 -0.81 2.68 4.28
CA ALA A 83 -1.78 1.97 5.10
C ALA A 83 -3.04 1.58 4.31
N ALA A 84 -3.56 2.46 3.46
CA ALA A 84 -4.72 2.17 2.63
C ALA A 84 -4.43 1.08 1.58
N GLY A 85 -3.32 1.19 0.84
CA GLY A 85 -2.90 0.17 -0.12
C GLY A 85 -2.60 -1.17 0.56
N GLY A 86 -1.91 -1.14 1.70
CA GLY A 86 -1.66 -2.30 2.54
C GLY A 86 -2.96 -2.95 3.03
N TYR A 87 -3.94 -2.16 3.46
CA TYR A 87 -5.26 -2.65 3.87
C TYR A 87 -5.97 -3.39 2.75
N LEU A 88 -5.94 -2.87 1.52
CA LEU A 88 -6.53 -3.53 0.36
C LEU A 88 -5.84 -4.87 0.07
N VAL A 89 -4.50 -4.93 0.09
CA VAL A 89 -3.74 -6.19 -0.06
C VAL A 89 -4.08 -7.17 1.06
N GLY A 90 -4.12 -6.71 2.31
CA GLY A 90 -4.47 -7.55 3.46
C GLY A 90 -5.91 -8.05 3.40
N ARG A 91 -6.85 -7.26 2.89
CA ARG A 91 -8.27 -7.64 2.80
C ARG A 91 -8.52 -8.61 1.65
N PHE A 92 -8.02 -8.32 0.45
CA PHE A 92 -8.37 -9.05 -0.77
C PHE A 92 -7.32 -10.07 -1.23
N GLY A 93 -6.12 -10.07 -0.63
CA GLY A 93 -4.95 -10.81 -1.09
C GLY A 93 -4.95 -12.35 -1.04
N GLY A 94 -6.07 -13.02 -0.69
CA GLY A 94 -6.07 -14.48 -0.52
C GLY A 94 -4.99 -14.96 0.47
N ARG A 95 -3.97 -15.69 0.01
CA ARG A 95 -2.81 -16.10 0.84
C ARG A 95 -1.82 -14.96 1.12
N ALA A 96 -1.80 -13.90 0.32
CA ALA A 96 -0.99 -12.71 0.58
C ALA A 96 -1.51 -11.97 1.81
N GLY A 97 -0.58 -11.42 2.58
CA GLY A 97 -0.85 -10.78 3.86
C GLY A 97 0.09 -9.62 4.13
N ARG A 98 0.71 -9.63 5.31
CA ARG A 98 1.46 -8.47 5.80
C ARG A 98 2.79 -8.25 5.06
N ARG A 99 3.41 -9.33 4.57
CA ARG A 99 4.73 -9.25 3.91
C ARG A 99 4.61 -8.62 2.53
N GLU A 100 3.62 -9.04 1.74
CA GLU A 100 3.35 -8.49 0.41
C GLU A 100 2.88 -7.05 0.51
N ALA A 101 2.06 -6.72 1.52
CA ALA A 101 1.67 -5.36 1.83
C ALA A 101 2.90 -4.49 2.16
N ALA A 102 3.80 -4.94 3.05
CA ALA A 102 5.03 -4.20 3.36
C ALA A 102 5.92 -4.00 2.12
N ALA A 103 6.08 -5.05 1.30
CA ALA A 103 6.85 -4.98 0.06
C ALA A 103 6.27 -3.93 -0.91
N SER A 104 4.95 -3.84 -1.03
CA SER A 104 4.33 -2.80 -1.87
C SER A 104 4.65 -1.38 -1.40
N GLY A 105 4.62 -1.12 -0.08
CA GLY A 105 5.01 0.17 0.49
C GLY A 105 6.49 0.50 0.26
N ALA A 106 7.37 -0.51 0.38
CA ALA A 106 8.80 -0.37 0.09
C ALA A 106 9.07 -0.07 -1.40
N VAL A 107 8.35 -0.75 -2.32
CA VAL A 107 8.45 -0.52 -3.77
C VAL A 107 8.03 0.90 -4.12
N VAL A 108 6.91 1.38 -3.57
CA VAL A 108 6.46 2.76 -3.82
C VAL A 108 7.47 3.77 -3.28
N ALA A 109 8.04 3.54 -2.08
CA ALA A 109 9.08 4.39 -1.52
C ALA A 109 10.32 4.46 -2.41
N ALA A 110 10.76 3.33 -2.97
CA ALA A 110 11.88 3.29 -3.91
C ALA A 110 11.58 4.05 -5.20
N ILE A 111 10.36 3.94 -5.73
CA ILE A 111 9.93 4.69 -6.94
C ILE A 111 9.90 6.19 -6.65
N ALA A 112 9.29 6.60 -5.53
CA ALA A 112 9.23 8.01 -5.13
C ALA A 112 10.63 8.61 -4.94
N TRP A 113 11.53 7.84 -4.31
CA TRP A 113 12.94 8.23 -4.16
C TRP A 113 13.65 8.37 -5.51
N ALA A 114 13.41 7.46 -6.47
CA ALA A 114 14.00 7.55 -7.81
C ALA A 114 13.48 8.77 -8.60
N ILE A 115 12.20 9.11 -8.45
CA ILE A 115 11.62 10.33 -9.03
C ILE A 115 12.28 11.57 -8.42
N ALA A 116 12.40 11.63 -7.10
CA ALA A 116 13.04 12.74 -6.42
C ALA A 116 14.52 12.91 -6.83
N LEU A 117 15.25 11.81 -7.04
CA LEU A 117 16.61 11.84 -7.57
C LEU A 117 16.67 12.46 -8.97
N ALA A 118 15.71 12.12 -9.84
CA ALA A 118 15.65 12.65 -11.21
C ALA A 118 15.37 14.17 -11.25
N GLU A 119 14.71 14.71 -10.23
CA GLU A 119 14.48 16.16 -10.07
C GLU A 119 15.75 16.92 -9.63
N GLY A 120 16.83 16.22 -9.27
CA GLY A 120 18.16 16.82 -9.11
C GLY A 120 18.37 17.60 -7.81
N ALA A 121 17.68 17.24 -6.71
CA ALA A 121 17.85 17.95 -5.45
C ALA A 121 19.32 17.85 -4.94
N PRO A 122 19.92 18.96 -4.47
CA PRO A 122 21.32 19.03 -4.06
C PRO A 122 21.51 18.34 -2.70
N ALA A 123 21.57 17.02 -2.70
CA ALA A 123 21.92 16.22 -1.53
C ALA A 123 23.10 15.29 -1.85
N GLY A 124 24.01 15.12 -0.89
CA GLY A 124 25.13 14.17 -1.02
C GLY A 124 24.64 12.71 -1.03
N ALA A 125 25.45 11.80 -1.57
CA ALA A 125 25.09 10.38 -1.72
C ALA A 125 24.60 9.73 -0.41
N LEU A 126 25.23 10.07 0.73
CA LEU A 126 24.81 9.59 2.05
C LEU A 126 23.43 10.11 2.46
N GLY A 127 23.10 11.36 2.12
CA GLY A 127 21.79 11.95 2.38
C GLY A 127 20.69 11.23 1.59
N TRP A 128 20.95 10.95 0.31
CA TRP A 128 20.04 10.17 -0.54
C TRP A 128 19.84 8.74 -0.06
N ALA A 129 20.91 8.07 0.37
CA ALA A 129 20.83 6.72 0.91
C ALA A 129 20.02 6.68 2.22
N LEU A 130 20.27 7.62 3.13
CA LEU A 130 19.51 7.75 4.37
C LEU A 130 18.03 8.03 4.10
N LEU A 131 17.74 8.93 3.15
CA LEU A 131 16.37 9.24 2.74
C LEU A 131 15.64 7.99 2.23
N LEU A 132 16.29 7.18 1.38
CA LEU A 132 15.71 5.93 0.90
C LEU A 132 15.36 4.99 2.05
N VAL A 133 16.29 4.78 3.00
CA VAL A 133 16.07 3.93 4.17
C VAL A 133 14.89 4.43 4.98
N VAL A 134 14.79 5.73 5.22
CA VAL A 134 13.68 6.33 5.96
C VAL A 134 12.36 6.13 5.21
N MET A 135 12.31 6.41 3.91
CA MET A 135 11.09 6.27 3.11
C MET A 135 10.62 4.81 3.02
N VAL A 136 11.54 3.87 2.78
CA VAL A 136 11.23 2.43 2.76
C VAL A 136 10.74 1.96 4.12
N SER A 137 11.34 2.44 5.21
CA SER A 137 10.93 2.08 6.57
C SER A 137 9.52 2.58 6.88
N ILE A 138 9.22 3.84 6.56
CA ILE A 138 7.90 4.45 6.79
C ILE A 138 6.83 3.79 5.91
N GLY A 139 7.08 3.69 4.60
CA GLY A 139 6.15 3.10 3.64
C GLY A 139 5.90 1.63 3.93
N GLY A 140 6.95 0.86 4.18
CA GLY A 140 6.87 -0.56 4.54
C GLY A 140 6.12 -0.79 5.86
N ALA A 141 6.42 -0.01 6.91
CA ALA A 141 5.74 -0.14 8.20
C ALA A 141 4.25 0.25 8.13
N ALA A 142 3.93 1.34 7.43
CA ALA A 142 2.55 1.78 7.24
C ALA A 142 1.73 0.77 6.43
N SER A 143 2.27 0.26 5.31
CA SER A 143 1.61 -0.77 4.53
C SER A 143 1.52 -2.11 5.26
N TYR A 144 2.53 -2.47 6.08
CA TYR A 144 2.46 -3.64 6.96
C TYR A 144 1.28 -3.52 7.96
N ALA A 145 1.16 -2.35 8.62
CA ALA A 145 0.10 -2.08 9.57
C ALA A 145 -1.28 -2.10 8.90
N GLY A 146 -1.40 -1.48 7.72
CA GLY A 146 -2.59 -1.55 6.87
C GLY A 146 -2.96 -2.98 6.52
N GLY A 147 -1.99 -3.78 6.05
CA GLY A 147 -2.18 -5.20 5.73
C GLY A 147 -2.61 -6.03 6.93
N ALA A 148 -2.04 -5.77 8.11
CA ALA A 148 -2.46 -6.42 9.35
C ALA A 148 -3.93 -6.10 9.69
N ALA A 149 -4.36 -4.85 9.52
CA ALA A 149 -5.76 -4.46 9.72
C ALA A 149 -6.70 -5.09 8.68
N GLY A 150 -6.29 -5.14 7.41
CA GLY A 150 -7.06 -5.75 6.32
C GLY A 150 -7.30 -7.25 6.53
N LEU A 151 -6.28 -7.97 7.04
CA LEU A 151 -6.38 -9.39 7.38
C LEU A 151 -7.41 -9.65 8.48
N ARG A 152 -7.47 -8.80 9.51
CA ARG A 152 -8.44 -8.92 10.61
C ARG A 152 -9.88 -8.71 10.15
N GLY A 153 -10.08 -7.94 9.07
CA GLY A 153 -11.39 -7.69 8.50
C GLY A 153 -11.89 -8.78 7.56
N ARG A 154 -11.08 -9.80 7.21
CA ARG A 154 -11.52 -10.88 6.32
C ARG A 154 -12.74 -11.60 6.91
N PRO A 155 -13.82 -11.81 6.14
CA PRO A 155 -14.90 -12.69 6.59
C PRO A 155 -14.28 -14.06 6.90
N GLY A 156 -14.49 -14.58 8.10
CA GLY A 156 -13.81 -15.77 8.60
C GLY A 156 -13.92 -16.95 7.64
N GLY A 157 -12.79 -17.35 7.05
CA GLY A 157 -12.66 -18.65 6.39
C GLY A 157 -12.69 -19.73 7.47
N ALA A 158 -13.49 -20.78 7.24
CA ALA A 158 -13.63 -21.92 8.12
C ALA A 158 -12.27 -22.48 8.61
N PRO A 159 -12.20 -23.02 9.84
CA PRO A 159 -10.97 -23.60 10.34
C PRO A 159 -10.48 -24.73 9.40
N PRO A 160 -9.16 -24.90 9.20
CA PRO A 160 -8.65 -25.98 8.38
C PRO A 160 -9.12 -27.32 8.94
N PRO A 161 -9.49 -28.31 8.08
CA PRO A 161 -9.80 -29.64 8.55
C PRO A 161 -8.57 -30.18 9.29
N ARG A 162 -8.76 -30.53 10.56
CA ARG A 162 -7.75 -31.26 11.34
C ARG A 162 -7.51 -32.59 10.62
N ARG A 163 -6.27 -32.78 10.18
CA ARG A 163 -5.78 -34.09 9.73
C ARG A 163 -5.72 -35.04 10.92
#